data_AF-A0A945HDP9-F1
#
_entry.id   AF-A0A945HDP9-F1
#
_cell.length_a   1.000
_cell.length_b   1.000
_cell.length_c   1.000
_cell.angle_alpha   90.00
_cell.angle_beta   90.00
_cell.angle_gamma   90.00
#
_symmetry.space_group_name_H-M   'P 1'
#
loop_
_entity.id
_entity.type
_entity.pdbx_description
1 polymer ?
#
loop_
_entity_poly.entity_id
_entity_poly.type
_entity_poly.pdbx_seq_one_letter_code
_entity_poly.pdbx_strand_id
1 'polypeptide(L)'
;MSNVKLTHNMLNPLKDLIIDNTYTRKRFKEVFGKQLNISNPQTFNEKIQWIKLKYRKKYMTQLADKYAVRKYVSKKIGSQYLNKLIASYSNFENLKKNINKLPLSCVIKLTHGSGWNVILNNRRITRNELTLIKDWIGKNYYFAGREWCYKDIHPQIICERLIPHSNKKIGLLDYKIFCFNGEPKFIQVDINRFSNHTRNIYNCFWGKIPINSYFFKSSNIVIPKPRFLSKILNLSKKLSENIPLVRVDFYCE
;
A
#
# COMPACT_ATOMS: atom_id res chain seq x y z
N MET A 1 11.99 -38.75 -9.85
CA MET A 1 11.96 -38.71 -8.38
C MET A 1 13.02 -37.73 -7.88
N SER A 2 12.60 -36.55 -7.46
CA SER A 2 13.39 -35.67 -6.59
C SER A 2 12.42 -34.73 -5.90
N ASN A 3 11.81 -35.28 -4.84
CA ASN A 3 11.06 -34.53 -3.84
C ASN A 3 12.00 -33.51 -3.19
N VAL A 4 11.94 -32.26 -3.64
CA VAL A 4 12.45 -31.15 -2.84
C VAL A 4 11.48 -30.97 -1.68
N LYS A 5 11.69 -31.74 -0.61
CA LYS A 5 11.18 -31.43 0.71
C LYS A 5 11.70 -30.04 1.05
N LEU A 6 10.82 -29.04 1.00
CA LEU A 6 11.02 -27.74 1.64
C LEU A 6 11.12 -28.00 3.14
N THR A 7 12.32 -28.32 3.60
CA THR A 7 12.62 -28.36 5.02
C THR A 7 12.44 -26.95 5.56
N HIS A 8 11.46 -26.80 6.46
CA HIS A 8 11.32 -25.66 7.35
C HIS A 8 12.58 -25.57 8.22
N ASN A 9 13.66 -25.05 7.64
CA ASN A 9 14.77 -24.53 8.42
C ASN A 9 14.24 -23.34 9.21
N MET A 10 14.34 -23.44 10.54
CA MET A 10 14.02 -22.34 11.44
C MET A 10 14.61 -21.04 10.89
N LEU A 11 13.74 -20.05 10.68
CA LEU A 11 14.05 -18.76 10.08
C LEU A 11 15.10 -18.05 10.92
N ASN A 12 16.38 -18.15 10.55
CA ASN A 12 17.45 -17.39 11.19
C ASN A 12 17.31 -15.92 10.76
N PRO A 13 16.93 -14.99 11.66
CA PRO A 13 16.68 -13.59 11.29
C PRO A 13 17.92 -12.90 10.72
N LEU A 14 19.11 -13.30 11.16
CA LEU A 14 20.38 -12.79 10.65
C LEU A 14 20.63 -13.23 9.21
N LYS A 15 20.34 -14.49 8.88
CA LYS A 15 20.47 -15.01 7.51
C LYS A 15 19.54 -14.27 6.55
N ASP A 16 18.29 -14.07 6.96
CA ASP A 16 17.32 -13.31 6.16
C ASP A 16 17.73 -11.85 5.96
N LEU A 17 18.30 -11.22 6.99
CA LEU A 17 18.82 -9.86 6.89
C LEU A 17 20.00 -9.75 5.91
N ILE A 18 20.91 -10.72 5.93
CA ILE A 18 22.03 -10.80 4.98
C ILE A 18 21.51 -10.92 3.55
N ILE A 19 20.57 -11.85 3.32
CA ILE A 19 19.96 -12.06 2.00
C ILE A 19 19.22 -10.79 1.54
N ASP A 20 18.47 -10.14 2.43
CA ASP A 20 17.74 -8.91 2.13
C ASP A 20 18.68 -7.76 1.76
N ASN A 21 19.79 -7.63 2.48
CA ASN A 21 20.80 -6.61 2.22
C ASN A 21 21.43 -6.82 0.84
N THR A 22 21.89 -8.04 0.55
CA THR A 22 22.49 -8.38 -0.74
C THR A 22 21.52 -8.15 -1.90
N TYR A 23 20.28 -8.66 -1.79
CA TYR A 23 19.24 -8.44 -2.80
C TYR A 23 18.96 -6.94 -2.99
N THR A 24 18.81 -6.19 -1.90
CA THR A 24 18.49 -4.76 -1.95
C THR A 24 19.59 -3.94 -2.61
N ARG A 25 20.87 -4.22 -2.33
CA ARG A 25 22.01 -3.55 -2.97
C ARG A 25 22.06 -3.82 -4.46
N LYS A 26 21.93 -5.10 -4.87
CA LYS A 26 21.91 -5.49 -6.28
C LYS A 26 20.78 -4.77 -7.03
N ARG A 27 19.55 -4.86 -6.51
CA ARG A 27 18.37 -4.23 -7.11
C ARG A 27 18.50 -2.71 -7.21
N PHE A 28 19.04 -2.06 -6.18
CA PHE A 28 19.26 -0.62 -6.19
C PHE A 28 20.24 -0.20 -7.29
N LYS A 29 21.34 -0.93 -7.47
CA LYS A 29 22.30 -0.69 -8.56
C LYS A 29 21.67 -0.87 -9.94
N GLU A 30 20.86 -1.91 -10.13
CA GLU A 30 20.15 -2.16 -11.40
C GLU A 30 19.17 -1.03 -11.76
N VAL A 31 18.46 -0.48 -10.78
CA VAL A 31 17.44 0.57 -11.02
C VAL A 31 18.05 1.95 -11.18
N PHE A 32 19.04 2.30 -10.35
CA PHE A 32 19.57 3.66 -10.27
C PHE A 32 20.97 3.83 -10.87
N GLY A 33 21.59 2.76 -11.37
CA GLY A 33 22.93 2.78 -11.95
C GLY A 33 24.06 3.03 -10.94
N LYS A 34 23.77 3.14 -9.64
CA LYS A 34 24.73 3.49 -8.59
C LYS A 34 24.65 2.58 -7.38
N GLN A 35 25.75 2.46 -6.63
CA GLN A 35 25.81 1.64 -5.42
C GLN A 35 24.98 2.26 -4.29
N LEU A 36 24.31 1.41 -3.50
CA LEU A 36 23.55 1.82 -2.33
C LEU A 36 24.48 2.12 -1.14
N ASN A 37 24.51 3.36 -0.66
CA ASN A 37 25.20 3.71 0.58
C ASN A 37 24.26 3.60 1.80
N ILE A 38 24.33 2.49 2.54
CA ILE A 38 23.54 2.26 3.76
C ILE A 38 24.18 2.92 4.98
N SER A 39 25.50 3.05 5.04
CA SER A 39 26.17 3.66 6.20
C SER A 39 25.93 5.16 6.28
N ASN A 40 25.79 5.83 5.13
CA ASN A 40 25.50 7.25 5.05
C ASN A 40 24.49 7.56 3.91
N PRO A 41 23.19 7.27 4.09
CA PRO A 41 22.18 7.45 3.04
C PRO A 41 21.86 8.94 2.82
N GLN A 42 22.11 9.44 1.61
CA GLN A 42 21.95 10.87 1.29
C GLN A 42 20.61 11.15 0.59
N THR A 43 20.28 10.35 -0.42
CA THR A 43 19.06 10.53 -1.22
C THR A 43 17.84 9.92 -0.55
N PHE A 44 16.64 10.38 -0.95
CA PHE A 44 15.37 9.82 -0.48
C PHE A 44 15.31 8.29 -0.71
N ASN A 45 15.68 7.82 -1.90
CA ASN A 45 15.65 6.40 -2.23
C ASN A 45 16.61 5.56 -1.37
N GLU A 46 17.81 6.08 -1.05
CA GLU A 46 18.73 5.41 -0.13
C GLU A 46 18.15 5.35 1.29
N LYS A 47 17.52 6.44 1.76
CA LYS A 47 16.85 6.48 3.07
C LYS A 47 15.69 5.48 3.15
N ILE A 48 14.92 5.28 2.06
CA ILE A 48 13.91 4.21 2.00
C ILE A 48 14.54 2.84 2.16
N GLN A 49 15.63 2.54 1.44
CA GLN A 49 16.30 1.24 1.58
C GLN A 49 16.92 1.06 2.98
N TRP A 50 17.42 2.12 3.59
CA TRP A 50 17.88 2.11 4.97
C TRP A 50 16.75 1.74 5.94
N ILE A 51 15.58 2.38 5.84
CA ILE A 51 14.40 2.05 6.65
C ILE A 51 14.02 0.57 6.46
N LYS A 52 13.97 0.09 5.22
CA LYS A 52 13.64 -1.31 4.90
C LYS A 52 14.59 -2.32 5.57
N LEU A 53 15.89 -2.00 5.67
CA LEU A 53 16.90 -2.91 6.19
C LEU A 53 17.14 -2.75 7.70
N LYS A 54 16.94 -1.56 8.26
CA LYS A 54 17.33 -1.22 9.64
C LYS A 54 16.14 -0.98 10.57
N TYR A 55 15.05 -0.39 10.07
CA TYR A 55 13.89 -0.07 10.88
C TYR A 55 12.86 -1.21 10.85
N ARG A 56 13.19 -2.33 11.51
CA ARG A 56 12.35 -3.54 11.54
C ARG A 56 11.46 -3.68 12.77
N LYS A 57 10.49 -2.78 12.93
CA LYS A 57 9.59 -2.77 14.10
C LYS A 57 8.34 -3.64 13.87
N LYS A 58 8.06 -4.59 14.76
CA LYS A 58 6.96 -5.58 14.63
C LYS A 58 5.60 -4.98 14.21
N TYR A 59 5.27 -3.78 14.67
CA TYR A 59 4.00 -3.12 14.32
C TYR A 59 3.89 -2.78 12.81
N MET A 60 4.99 -2.71 12.06
CA MET A 60 4.93 -2.45 10.61
C MET A 60 4.26 -3.58 9.83
N THR A 61 4.34 -4.81 10.32
CA THR A 61 3.57 -5.94 9.76
C THR A 61 2.07 -5.68 9.91
N GLN A 62 1.63 -5.17 11.07
CA GLN A 62 0.23 -4.78 11.26
C GLN A 62 -0.17 -3.65 10.30
N LEU A 63 0.71 -2.69 10.03
CA LEU A 63 0.42 -1.58 9.12
C LEU A 63 0.37 -2.02 7.64
N ALA A 64 1.14 -3.04 7.26
CA ALA A 64 1.14 -3.60 5.91
C ALA A 64 -0.06 -4.52 5.63
N ASP A 65 -0.59 -5.17 6.67
CA ASP A 65 -1.79 -6.01 6.61
C ASP A 65 -3.06 -5.15 6.46
N LYS A 66 -3.73 -5.26 5.31
CA LYS A 66 -4.94 -4.46 5.01
C LYS A 66 -6.12 -4.71 5.97
N TYR A 67 -6.16 -5.85 6.65
CA TYR A 67 -7.17 -6.12 7.66
C TYR A 67 -6.71 -5.62 9.03
N ALA A 68 -5.50 -5.96 9.46
CA ALA A 68 -5.01 -5.61 10.79
C ALA A 68 -4.76 -4.10 10.98
N VAL A 69 -4.42 -3.37 9.92
CA VAL A 69 -4.25 -1.91 9.93
C VAL A 69 -5.54 -1.19 10.33
N ARG A 70 -6.71 -1.79 10.08
CA ARG A 70 -8.01 -1.22 10.44
C ARG A 70 -8.11 -0.98 11.95
N LYS A 71 -7.60 -1.91 12.77
CA LYS A 71 -7.55 -1.74 14.23
C LYS A 71 -6.63 -0.58 14.65
N TYR A 72 -5.51 -0.38 13.95
CA TYR A 72 -4.61 0.75 14.20
C TYR A 72 -5.31 2.09 13.92
N VAL A 73 -5.95 2.20 12.75
CA VAL A 73 -6.70 3.40 12.35
C VAL A 73 -7.86 3.70 13.31
N SER A 74 -8.69 2.70 13.63
CA SER A 74 -9.81 2.86 14.55
C SER A 74 -9.38 3.38 15.92
N LYS A 75 -8.24 2.91 16.45
CA LYS A 75 -7.71 3.35 17.74
C LYS A 75 -7.14 4.78 17.69
N LYS A 76 -6.44 5.13 16.61
CA LYS A 76 -5.72 6.42 16.50
C LYS A 76 -6.61 7.58 16.09
N ILE A 77 -7.54 7.34 15.17
CA ILE A 77 -8.38 8.41 14.60
C ILE A 77 -9.86 8.09 14.56
N GLY A 78 -10.28 6.86 14.85
CA GLY A 78 -11.67 6.44 14.84
C GLY A 78 -12.08 5.64 13.60
N SER A 79 -13.06 4.77 13.77
CA SER A 79 -13.52 3.82 12.76
C SER A 79 -14.30 4.48 11.62
N GLN A 80 -14.83 5.68 11.82
CA GLN A 80 -15.56 6.46 10.80
C GLN A 80 -14.69 6.84 9.59
N TYR A 81 -13.36 6.77 9.72
CA TYR A 81 -12.42 7.03 8.62
C TYR A 81 -12.05 5.77 7.83
N LEU A 82 -12.50 4.59 8.26
CA LEU A 82 -12.31 3.36 7.52
C LEU A 82 -13.40 3.19 6.46
N ASN A 83 -12.99 2.70 5.29
CA ASN A 83 -13.96 2.22 4.32
C ASN A 83 -14.76 1.03 4.89
N LYS A 84 -16.01 0.90 4.45
CA LYS A 84 -16.91 -0.18 4.88
C LYS A 84 -16.35 -1.53 4.44
N LEU A 85 -16.03 -2.37 5.42
CA LEU A 85 -15.72 -3.78 5.22
C LEU A 85 -17.03 -4.55 5.08
N ILE A 86 -17.22 -5.23 3.96
CA ILE A 86 -18.43 -6.01 3.66
C ILE A 86 -18.27 -7.44 4.19
N ALA A 87 -17.10 -8.04 3.95
CA ALA A 87 -16.80 -9.41 4.34
C ALA A 87 -15.29 -9.64 4.49
N SER A 88 -14.93 -10.69 5.21
CA SER A 88 -13.56 -11.21 5.31
C SER A 88 -13.59 -12.73 5.29
N TYR A 89 -12.65 -13.34 4.57
CA TYR A 89 -12.51 -14.79 4.45
C TYR A 89 -11.07 -15.18 4.79
N SER A 90 -10.93 -16.20 5.65
CA SER A 90 -9.63 -16.73 6.08
C SER A 90 -8.92 -17.56 4.99
N ASN A 91 -9.65 -18.03 3.97
CA ASN A 91 -9.08 -18.82 2.88
C ASN A 91 -9.95 -18.73 1.61
N PHE A 92 -9.42 -19.24 0.50
CA PHE A 92 -10.07 -19.22 -0.81
C PHE A 92 -11.37 -20.04 -0.84
N GLU A 93 -11.44 -21.19 -0.18
CA GLU A 93 -12.64 -22.03 -0.18
C GLU A 93 -13.82 -21.35 0.53
N ASN A 94 -13.56 -20.58 1.60
CA ASN A 94 -14.57 -19.78 2.29
C ASN A 94 -15.11 -18.65 1.40
N LEU A 95 -14.24 -18.00 0.61
CA LEU A 95 -14.68 -17.04 -0.43
C LEU A 95 -15.56 -17.75 -1.47
N LYS A 96 -15.08 -18.88 -2.01
CA LYS A 96 -15.77 -19.63 -3.08
C LYS A 96 -17.17 -20.07 -2.66
N LYS A 97 -17.35 -20.56 -1.42
CA LYS A 97 -18.66 -20.93 -0.86
C LYS A 97 -19.63 -19.74 -0.74
N ASN A 98 -19.13 -18.52 -0.59
CA ASN A 98 -19.94 -17.32 -0.38
C ASN A 98 -19.95 -16.37 -1.58
N ILE A 99 -19.46 -16.82 -2.74
CA ILE A 99 -19.30 -15.99 -3.94
C ILE A 99 -20.60 -15.32 -4.39
N ASN A 100 -21.73 -16.03 -4.27
CA ASN A 100 -23.05 -15.53 -4.67
C ASN A 100 -23.57 -14.42 -3.74
N LYS A 101 -23.05 -14.35 -2.50
CA LYS A 101 -23.38 -13.32 -1.51
C LYS A 101 -22.56 -12.04 -1.68
N LEU A 102 -21.54 -12.04 -2.55
CA LEU A 102 -20.77 -10.84 -2.82
C LEU A 102 -21.63 -9.80 -3.57
N PRO A 103 -21.57 -8.51 -3.18
CA PRO A 103 -22.22 -7.44 -3.94
C PRO A 103 -21.67 -7.35 -5.36
N LEU A 104 -22.50 -6.86 -6.29
CA LEU A 104 -22.09 -6.57 -7.67
C LEU A 104 -21.05 -5.44 -7.76
N SER A 105 -20.97 -4.60 -6.74
CA SER A 105 -20.02 -3.48 -6.64
C SER A 105 -19.22 -3.56 -5.33
N CYS A 106 -17.99 -4.05 -5.40
CA CYS A 106 -17.08 -4.15 -4.27
C CYS A 106 -15.62 -4.26 -4.75
N VAL A 107 -14.67 -4.11 -3.82
CA VAL A 107 -13.26 -4.37 -4.08
C VAL A 107 -12.81 -5.55 -3.22
N ILE A 108 -12.41 -6.63 -3.86
CA ILE A 108 -11.83 -7.81 -3.21
C ILE A 108 -10.32 -7.60 -3.15
N LYS A 109 -9.70 -7.80 -1.99
CA LYS A 109 -8.25 -7.58 -1.79
C LYS A 109 -7.65 -8.69 -0.96
N LEU A 110 -6.41 -9.07 -1.28
CA LEU A 110 -5.59 -9.89 -0.39
C LEU A 110 -4.89 -8.99 0.62
N THR A 111 -4.91 -9.38 1.89
CA THR A 111 -4.38 -8.57 2.98
C THR A 111 -2.87 -8.41 2.93
N HIS A 112 -2.17 -9.43 2.41
CA HIS A 112 -0.72 -9.64 2.54
C HIS A 112 0.09 -9.32 1.28
N GLY A 113 -0.40 -8.45 0.38
CA GLY A 113 0.38 -8.05 -0.80
C GLY A 113 0.02 -6.68 -1.37
N SER A 114 0.58 -6.31 -2.51
CA SER A 114 0.24 -5.07 -3.22
C SER A 114 -0.14 -5.36 -4.68
N GLY A 115 -1.10 -4.61 -5.22
CA GLY A 115 -1.69 -4.87 -6.54
C GLY A 115 -2.67 -6.06 -6.60
N TRP A 116 -2.74 -6.89 -5.56
CA TRP A 116 -3.65 -8.05 -5.48
C TRP A 116 -5.08 -7.64 -5.12
N ASN A 117 -5.76 -7.01 -6.06
CA ASN A 117 -7.12 -6.53 -5.92
C ASN A 117 -7.96 -6.93 -7.15
N VAL A 118 -9.24 -7.23 -6.93
CA VAL A 118 -10.26 -7.40 -7.96
C VAL A 118 -11.35 -6.36 -7.72
N ILE A 119 -11.65 -5.55 -8.73
CA ILE A 119 -12.67 -4.51 -8.66
C ILE A 119 -13.92 -5.00 -9.40
N LEU A 120 -14.99 -5.24 -8.66
CA LEU A 120 -16.31 -5.50 -9.19
C LEU A 120 -17.07 -4.17 -9.25
N ASN A 121 -17.57 -3.83 -10.42
CA ASN A 121 -18.41 -2.65 -10.62
C ASN A 121 -19.63 -3.05 -11.45
N ASN A 122 -20.76 -3.20 -10.77
CA ASN A 122 -22.02 -3.70 -11.32
C ASN A 122 -21.89 -5.02 -12.10
N ARG A 123 -21.06 -5.96 -11.63
CA ARG A 123 -20.87 -7.26 -12.26
C ARG A 123 -20.47 -8.34 -11.26
N ARG A 124 -20.62 -9.60 -11.67
CA ARG A 124 -20.08 -10.73 -10.92
C ARG A 124 -18.57 -10.91 -11.19
N ILE A 125 -17.93 -11.58 -10.24
CA ILE A 125 -16.55 -12.03 -10.39
C ILE A 125 -16.45 -13.11 -11.47
N THR A 126 -15.37 -13.08 -12.24
CA THR A 126 -15.10 -14.02 -13.34
C THR A 126 -14.27 -15.22 -12.87
N ARG A 127 -14.24 -16.29 -13.68
CA ARG A 127 -13.37 -17.47 -13.42
C ARG A 127 -11.88 -17.08 -13.37
N ASN A 128 -11.43 -16.20 -14.27
CA ASN A 128 -10.04 -15.74 -14.30
C ASN A 128 -9.65 -14.99 -13.02
N GLU A 129 -10.53 -14.13 -12.52
CA GLU A 129 -10.32 -13.41 -11.25
C GLU A 129 -10.28 -14.35 -10.05
N LEU A 130 -11.08 -15.42 -10.04
CA LEU A 130 -10.99 -16.46 -9.01
C LEU A 130 -9.66 -17.20 -9.06
N THR A 131 -9.17 -17.53 -10.26
CA THR A 131 -7.84 -18.14 -10.44
C THR A 131 -6.74 -17.23 -9.92
N LEU A 132 -6.81 -15.92 -10.20
CA LEU A 132 -5.86 -14.93 -9.67
C LEU A 132 -5.89 -14.88 -8.14
N ILE A 133 -7.07 -14.82 -7.52
CA ILE A 133 -7.18 -14.82 -6.05
C ILE A 133 -6.61 -16.11 -5.45
N LYS A 134 -6.87 -17.27 -6.08
CA LYS A 134 -6.33 -18.57 -5.65
C LYS A 134 -4.81 -18.62 -5.73
N ASP A 135 -4.23 -18.03 -6.77
CA ASP A 135 -2.78 -17.92 -6.93
C ASP A 135 -2.17 -16.95 -5.90
N TRP A 136 -2.75 -15.76 -5.74
CA TRP A 136 -2.23 -14.74 -4.83
C TRP A 136 -2.28 -15.16 -3.35
N ILE A 137 -3.34 -15.84 -2.91
CA ILE A 137 -3.44 -16.26 -1.50
C ILE A 137 -2.34 -17.24 -1.10
N GLY A 138 -1.84 -18.05 -2.04
CA GLY A 138 -0.74 -18.99 -1.81
C GLY A 138 0.66 -18.37 -1.89
N LYS A 139 0.78 -17.09 -2.26
CA LYS A 139 2.06 -16.40 -2.44
C LYS A 139 2.40 -15.55 -1.22
N ASN A 140 3.69 -15.47 -0.91
CA ASN A 140 4.22 -14.49 0.05
C ASN A 140 4.78 -13.28 -0.70
N TYR A 141 4.13 -12.12 -0.56
CA TYR A 141 4.49 -10.89 -1.29
C TYR A 141 5.89 -10.38 -0.94
N TYR A 142 6.44 -10.75 0.21
CA TYR A 142 7.81 -10.44 0.59
C TYR A 142 8.82 -10.77 -0.51
N PHE A 143 8.64 -11.86 -1.24
CA PHE A 143 9.59 -12.26 -2.29
C PHE A 143 9.60 -11.36 -3.52
N ALA A 144 8.60 -10.49 -3.70
CA ALA A 144 8.55 -9.56 -4.83
C ALA A 144 9.61 -8.44 -4.73
N GLY A 145 9.89 -7.94 -3.53
CA GLY A 145 10.80 -6.79 -3.31
C GLY A 145 11.62 -6.84 -2.02
N ARG A 146 11.55 -7.95 -1.29
CA ARG A 146 12.13 -8.16 0.05
C ARG A 146 11.67 -7.12 1.07
N GLU A 147 10.42 -6.68 0.92
CA GLU A 147 9.71 -5.80 1.85
C GLU A 147 9.25 -6.62 3.06
N TRP A 148 10.13 -6.71 4.06
CA TRP A 148 10.00 -7.63 5.20
C TRP A 148 8.68 -7.47 5.99
N CYS A 149 8.04 -6.30 5.96
CA CYS A 149 6.76 -6.08 6.64
C CYS A 149 5.62 -6.96 6.09
N TYR A 150 5.73 -7.46 4.85
CA TYR A 150 4.77 -8.41 4.29
C TYR A 150 5.01 -9.87 4.72
N LYS A 151 6.22 -10.19 5.21
CA LYS A 151 6.70 -11.57 5.34
C LYS A 151 5.83 -12.45 6.22
N ASP A 152 5.40 -11.90 7.36
CA ASP A 152 4.70 -12.65 8.42
C ASP A 152 3.21 -12.29 8.51
N ILE A 153 2.65 -11.66 7.46
CA ILE A 153 1.21 -11.41 7.41
C ILE A 153 0.48 -12.72 7.14
N HIS A 154 -0.51 -13.03 7.97
CA HIS A 154 -1.41 -14.15 7.71
C HIS A 154 -2.32 -13.85 6.51
N PRO A 155 -2.27 -14.63 5.41
CA PRO A 155 -3.08 -14.39 4.23
C PRO A 155 -4.58 -14.42 4.52
N GLN A 156 -5.28 -13.36 4.13
CA GLN A 156 -6.75 -13.28 4.18
C GLN A 156 -7.28 -12.56 2.95
N ILE A 157 -8.56 -12.76 2.66
CA ILE A 157 -9.29 -12.04 1.62
C ILE A 157 -10.29 -11.11 2.30
N ILE A 158 -10.27 -9.83 1.94
CA ILE A 158 -11.26 -8.85 2.39
C ILE A 158 -12.08 -8.32 1.21
N CYS A 159 -13.33 -7.99 1.47
CA CYS A 159 -14.21 -7.32 0.53
C CYS A 159 -14.60 -5.97 1.10
N GLU A 160 -14.24 -4.88 0.43
CA GLU A 160 -14.58 -3.52 0.84
C GLU A 160 -15.58 -2.89 -0.12
N ARG A 161 -16.37 -1.94 0.37
CA ARG A 161 -17.27 -1.13 -0.45
C ARG A 161 -16.47 -0.43 -1.55
N LEU A 162 -16.95 -0.53 -2.80
CA LEU A 162 -16.44 0.30 -3.88
C LEU A 162 -16.79 1.76 -3.59
N ILE A 163 -15.78 2.62 -3.49
CA ILE A 163 -16.00 4.04 -3.21
C ILE A 163 -16.54 4.69 -4.49
N PRO A 164 -17.77 5.26 -4.46
CA PRO A 164 -18.28 6.01 -5.59
C PRO A 164 -17.43 7.28 -5.76
N HIS A 165 -17.27 7.75 -6.99
CA HIS A 165 -16.64 9.04 -7.24
C HIS A 165 -17.57 9.87 -8.12
N SER A 166 -17.74 11.12 -7.71
CA SER A 166 -18.67 12.06 -8.34
C SER A 166 -18.19 12.53 -9.73
N ASN A 167 -16.87 12.63 -9.93
CA ASN A 167 -16.30 13.20 -11.14
C ASN A 167 -15.69 12.14 -12.07
N LYS A 168 -16.47 11.69 -13.06
CA LYS A 168 -16.02 10.73 -14.09
C LYS A 168 -14.85 11.25 -14.96
N LYS A 169 -14.63 12.57 -15.04
CA LYS A 169 -13.58 13.16 -15.89
C LYS A 169 -12.17 13.08 -15.28
N ILE A 170 -12.07 13.08 -13.95
CA ILE A 170 -10.79 13.01 -13.21
C ILE A 170 -10.61 11.72 -12.39
N GLY A 171 -11.69 10.94 -12.27
CA GLY A 171 -11.74 9.73 -11.45
C GLY A 171 -11.72 10.02 -9.95
N LEU A 172 -11.57 8.96 -9.15
CA LEU A 172 -11.40 9.07 -7.71
C LEU A 172 -10.03 9.68 -7.39
N LEU A 173 -10.03 10.81 -6.69
CA LEU A 173 -8.80 11.46 -6.23
C LEU A 173 -8.22 10.71 -5.03
N ASP A 174 -6.92 10.42 -5.10
CA ASP A 174 -6.17 9.73 -4.05
C ASP A 174 -5.16 10.72 -3.45
N TYR A 175 -5.46 11.20 -2.24
CA TYR A 175 -4.65 12.17 -1.51
C TYR A 175 -3.65 11.43 -0.63
N LYS A 176 -2.37 11.62 -0.91
CA LYS A 176 -1.27 10.89 -0.27
C LYS A 176 -0.37 11.86 0.48
N ILE A 177 -0.51 11.88 1.79
CA ILE A 177 0.21 12.79 2.67
C ILE A 177 1.50 12.10 3.10
N PHE A 178 2.65 12.66 2.73
CA PHE A 178 3.95 12.17 3.16
C PHE A 178 4.32 12.83 4.49
N CYS A 179 4.46 11.99 5.52
CA CYS A 179 4.76 12.40 6.88
C CYS A 179 6.16 11.91 7.28
N PHE A 180 6.96 12.80 7.86
CA PHE A 180 8.31 12.52 8.31
C PHE A 180 8.35 12.76 9.82
N ASN A 181 8.65 11.71 10.59
CA ASN A 181 8.61 11.74 12.06
C ASN A 181 7.30 12.32 12.62
N GLY A 182 6.15 11.90 12.09
CA GLY A 182 4.85 12.42 12.52
C GLY A 182 4.40 13.73 11.85
N GLU A 183 5.26 14.41 11.09
CA GLU A 183 4.92 15.71 10.52
C GLU A 183 4.62 15.64 9.01
N PRO A 184 3.42 15.99 8.54
CA PRO A 184 3.12 16.17 7.12
C PRO A 184 4.07 17.17 6.46
N LYS A 185 4.61 16.83 5.27
CA LYS A 185 5.50 17.72 4.52
C LYS A 185 4.94 18.10 3.16
N PHE A 186 4.42 17.12 2.42
CA PHE A 186 3.83 17.36 1.11
C PHE A 186 2.72 16.36 0.83
N ILE A 187 1.91 16.70 -0.16
CA ILE A 187 0.72 15.97 -0.56
C ILE A 187 0.89 15.62 -2.03
N GLN A 188 0.78 14.34 -2.32
CA GLN A 188 0.67 13.83 -3.68
C GLN A 188 -0.80 13.58 -3.98
N VAL A 189 -1.27 14.05 -5.14
CA VAL A 189 -2.62 13.78 -5.64
C VAL A 189 -2.48 12.99 -6.93
N ASP A 190 -2.90 11.73 -6.91
CA ASP A 190 -3.00 10.92 -8.13
C ASP A 190 -4.35 11.22 -8.81
N ILE A 191 -4.30 11.54 -10.10
CA ILE A 191 -5.43 11.94 -10.93
C ILE A 191 -5.57 10.94 -12.08
N ASN A 192 -6.79 10.60 -12.50
CA ASN A 192 -7.02 9.70 -13.64
C ASN A 192 -6.32 8.34 -13.54
N ARG A 193 -6.30 7.76 -12.34
CA ARG A 193 -5.54 6.54 -12.02
C ARG A 193 -5.79 5.34 -12.95
N PHE A 194 -6.99 5.22 -13.50
CA PHE A 194 -7.37 4.10 -14.38
C PHE A 194 -7.43 4.48 -15.87
N SER A 195 -6.96 5.68 -16.22
CA SER A 195 -6.85 6.17 -17.60
C SER A 195 -5.48 6.83 -17.80
N ASN A 196 -5.43 8.13 -18.06
CA ASN A 196 -4.18 8.88 -18.19
C ASN A 196 -3.66 9.33 -16.82
N HIS A 197 -3.05 8.39 -16.08
CA HIS A 197 -2.60 8.62 -14.71
C HIS A 197 -1.53 9.73 -14.65
N THR A 198 -1.89 10.82 -13.97
CA THR A 198 -1.01 11.96 -13.71
C THR A 198 -0.93 12.25 -12.23
N ARG A 199 0.09 13.03 -11.83
CA ARG A 199 0.39 13.26 -10.42
C ARG A 199 0.77 14.70 -10.15
N ASN A 200 0.02 15.37 -9.28
CA ASN A 200 0.39 16.69 -8.79
C ASN A 200 0.96 16.57 -7.37
N ILE A 201 2.02 17.34 -7.08
CA ILE A 201 2.58 17.48 -5.74
C ILE A 201 2.24 18.87 -5.21
N TYR A 202 1.82 18.95 -3.96
CA TYR A 202 1.48 20.18 -3.25
C TYR A 202 2.21 20.25 -1.92
N ASN A 203 2.54 21.46 -1.46
CA ASN A 203 2.90 21.69 -0.07
C ASN A 203 1.64 21.62 0.84
N CYS A 204 1.84 21.68 2.15
CA CYS A 204 0.73 21.61 3.11
C CYS A 204 -0.22 22.83 3.10
N PHE A 205 0.16 23.92 2.42
CA PHE A 205 -0.67 25.11 2.21
C PHE A 205 -1.43 25.08 0.88
N TRP A 206 -1.39 23.96 0.15
CA TRP A 206 -1.98 23.77 -1.18
C TRP A 206 -1.30 24.54 -2.32
N GLY A 207 -0.05 24.98 -2.13
CA GLY A 207 0.79 25.49 -3.21
C GLY A 207 1.37 24.32 -4.01
N LYS A 208 1.11 24.30 -5.33
CA LYS A 208 1.63 23.26 -6.23
C LYS A 208 3.16 23.36 -6.33
N ILE A 209 3.84 22.22 -6.18
CA ILE A 209 5.29 22.11 -6.30
C ILE A 209 5.60 21.62 -7.73
N PRO A 210 6.44 22.33 -8.52
CA PRO A 210 6.71 21.99 -9.92
C PRO A 210 7.74 20.86 -10.04
N ILE A 211 7.39 19.67 -9.54
CA ILE A 211 8.22 18.47 -9.59
C ILE A 211 7.47 17.37 -10.33
N ASN A 212 8.16 16.71 -11.26
CA ASN A 212 7.67 15.47 -11.87
C ASN A 212 8.12 14.27 -11.03
N SER A 213 7.26 13.26 -10.92
CA SER A 213 7.69 11.97 -10.39
C SER A 213 8.34 11.15 -11.51
N TYR A 214 9.29 10.27 -11.16
CA TYR A 214 10.05 9.47 -12.13
C TYR A 214 9.16 8.71 -13.14
N PHE A 215 7.97 8.28 -12.72
CA PHE A 215 7.06 7.48 -13.53
C PHE A 215 5.83 8.24 -14.06
N PHE A 216 5.48 9.39 -13.46
CA PHE A 216 4.26 10.11 -13.81
C PHE A 216 4.53 11.61 -13.93
N LYS A 217 4.09 12.17 -15.06
CA LYS A 217 4.14 13.60 -15.34
C LYS A 217 3.17 14.37 -14.44
N SER A 218 3.56 15.58 -14.09
CA SER A 218 2.65 16.56 -13.50
C SER A 218 1.53 16.89 -14.48
N SER A 219 0.31 16.96 -13.97
CA SER A 219 -0.86 17.36 -14.76
C SER A 219 -0.94 18.88 -14.84
N ASN A 220 -1.51 19.40 -15.93
CA ASN A 220 -1.97 20.80 -15.98
C ASN A 220 -3.36 20.97 -15.35
N ILE A 221 -4.01 19.88 -14.94
CA ILE A 221 -5.28 19.92 -14.23
C ILE A 221 -5.09 20.63 -12.89
N VAL A 222 -5.88 21.69 -12.68
CA VAL A 222 -5.96 22.42 -11.41
C VAL A 222 -6.93 21.68 -10.49
N ILE A 223 -6.40 21.14 -9.39
CA ILE A 223 -7.21 20.55 -8.33
C ILE A 223 -7.48 21.62 -7.27
N PRO A 224 -8.76 21.97 -7.00
CA PRO A 224 -9.09 22.97 -5.99
C PRO A 224 -8.64 22.50 -4.61
N LYS A 225 -8.36 23.47 -3.73
CA LYS A 225 -8.00 23.20 -2.34
C LYS A 225 -9.13 22.41 -1.67
N PRO A 226 -8.84 21.21 -1.13
CA PRO A 226 -9.88 20.42 -0.51
C PRO A 226 -10.37 21.07 0.78
N ARG A 227 -11.69 21.15 0.96
CA ARG A 227 -12.33 21.67 2.19
C ARG A 227 -11.87 20.95 3.47
N PHE A 228 -11.42 19.70 3.34
CA PHE A 228 -10.96 18.84 4.42
C PHE A 228 -9.43 18.85 4.60
N LEU A 229 -8.69 19.75 3.95
CA LEU A 229 -7.21 19.76 4.00
C LEU A 229 -6.66 19.75 5.44
N SER A 230 -7.11 20.68 6.28
CA SER A 230 -6.66 20.78 7.67
C SER A 230 -6.95 19.49 8.44
N LYS A 231 -8.12 18.88 8.19
CA LYS A 231 -8.55 17.63 8.80
C LYS A 231 -7.62 16.47 8.39
N ILE A 232 -7.38 16.26 7.10
CA ILE A 232 -6.53 15.15 6.63
C ILE A 232 -5.08 15.32 7.08
N LEU A 233 -4.56 16.55 7.18
CA LEU A 233 -3.22 16.82 7.72
C LEU A 233 -3.14 16.44 9.21
N ASN A 234 -4.11 16.84 10.02
CA ASN A 234 -4.15 16.48 11.44
C ASN A 234 -4.31 14.96 11.67
N LEU A 235 -5.18 14.30 10.89
CA LEU A 235 -5.33 12.84 10.94
C LEU A 235 -4.03 12.13 10.52
N SER A 236 -3.33 12.66 9.51
CA SER A 236 -2.04 12.14 9.06
C SER A 236 -0.98 12.26 10.16
N LYS A 237 -0.94 13.39 10.88
CA LYS A 237 -0.04 13.57 12.03
C LYS A 237 -0.27 12.51 13.11
N LYS A 238 -1.52 12.26 13.48
CA LYS A 238 -1.88 11.21 14.47
C LYS A 238 -1.52 9.80 14.01
N LEU A 239 -1.72 9.49 12.73
CA LEU A 239 -1.41 8.16 12.17
C LEU A 239 0.09 7.92 11.99
N SER A 240 0.87 8.98 11.82
CA SER A 240 2.31 8.93 11.53
C SER A 240 3.22 9.16 12.73
N GLU A 241 2.64 9.43 13.90
CA GLU A 241 3.36 9.64 15.15
C GLU A 241 4.40 8.54 15.43
N ASN A 242 5.63 8.94 15.74
CA ASN A 242 6.77 8.04 16.02
C ASN A 242 7.16 7.10 14.86
N ILE A 243 6.72 7.38 13.62
CA ILE A 243 7.12 6.64 12.43
C ILE A 243 8.10 7.51 11.61
N PRO A 244 9.31 7.02 11.30
CA PRO A 244 10.32 7.82 10.58
C PRO A 244 9.81 8.40 9.27
N LEU A 245 9.08 7.59 8.51
CA LEU A 245 8.44 7.97 7.28
C LEU A 245 7.21 7.10 7.04
N VAL A 246 6.08 7.73 6.76
CA VAL A 246 4.88 7.05 6.30
C VAL A 246 4.14 7.94 5.31
N ARG A 247 3.54 7.30 4.32
CA ARG A 247 2.58 7.94 3.42
C ARG A 247 1.18 7.51 3.86
N VAL A 248 0.36 8.48 4.21
CA VAL A 248 -1.03 8.24 4.63
C VAL A 248 -1.94 8.57 3.45
N ASP A 249 -2.73 7.59 3.02
CA ASP A 249 -3.56 7.69 1.82
C ASP A 249 -5.03 7.89 2.23
N PHE A 250 -5.68 8.93 1.68
CA PHE A 250 -7.09 9.25 1.92
C PHE A 250 -7.90 9.33 0.63
N TYR A 251 -9.13 8.85 0.71
CA TYR A 251 -10.21 9.18 -0.23
C TYR A 251 -11.19 10.11 0.47
N CYS A 252 -11.62 11.16 -0.22
CA CYS A 252 -12.39 12.25 0.39
C CYS A 252 -13.66 12.56 -0.41
N GLU A 253 -14.42 11.51 -0.71
CA GLU A 253 -15.77 11.56 -1.30
C GLU A 253 -16.84 11.50 -0.21
#